data_AF-A0A3D4F1V2-F1
#
_entry.id   AF-A0A3D4F1V2-F1
#
_cell.length_a   1.000
_cell.length_b   1.000
_cell.length_c   1.000
_cell.angle_alpha   90.00
_cell.angle_beta   90.00
_cell.angle_gamma   90.00
#
_symmetry.space_group_name_H-M   'P 1'
#
loop_
_entity.id
_entity.type
_entity.pdbx_description
1 polymer ?
#
loop_
_entity_poly.entity_id
_entity_poly.type
_entity_poly.pdbx_seq_one_letter_code
_entity_poly.pdbx_strand_id
1 'polypeptide(L)'
;IDMSELGKFIAFQATINLIKRSGNSAIIEEVYRDCKAEMQKPSKDQINAVQKLYAGFTNEQISAEIAQIVYPEDIDWHGEVEVIYQTVENLHESINAAESGDWYFTGNYPTAGGISVANQAFMDWREGKSGRSYDLAL
;
A
#
# COMPACT_ATOMS: atom_id res chain seq x y z
N ILE A 1 5.59 -8.16 -8.78
CA ILE A 1 5.11 -6.97 -8.03
C ILE A 1 6.29 -6.01 -7.97
N ASP A 2 6.19 -4.82 -8.57
CA ASP A 2 7.30 -3.84 -8.60
C ASP A 2 7.10 -2.81 -7.48
N MET A 3 7.78 -3.04 -6.36
CA MET A 3 7.58 -2.31 -5.10
C MET A 3 7.99 -0.85 -5.13
N SER A 4 8.80 -0.47 -6.11
CA SER A 4 9.24 0.90 -6.28
C SER A 4 8.18 1.82 -6.87
N GLU A 5 7.08 1.27 -7.37
CA GLU A 5 6.00 2.05 -8.00
C GLU A 5 4.68 1.82 -7.26
N LEU A 6 4.58 2.28 -6.01
CA LEU A 6 3.37 2.13 -5.17
C LEU A 6 2.09 2.56 -5.90
N GLY A 7 2.18 3.60 -6.73
CA GLY A 7 1.07 4.10 -7.53
C GLY A 7 0.45 3.08 -8.49
N LYS A 8 1.12 1.98 -8.82
CA LYS A 8 0.58 0.90 -9.67
C LYS A 8 -0.18 -0.17 -8.90
N PHE A 9 -0.17 -0.13 -7.56
CA PHE A 9 -0.89 -1.11 -6.75
C PHE A 9 -2.32 -0.69 -6.49
N ILE A 10 -3.25 -1.53 -6.91
CA ILE A 10 -4.69 -1.24 -6.82
C ILE A 10 -5.15 -1.09 -5.36
N ALA A 11 -4.59 -1.89 -4.43
CA ALA A 11 -4.88 -1.76 -3.00
C ALA A 11 -4.40 -0.42 -2.43
N PHE A 12 -3.22 0.04 -2.83
CA PHE A 12 -2.73 1.37 -2.45
C PHE A 12 -3.61 2.49 -3.03
N GLN A 13 -3.96 2.40 -4.31
CA GLN A 13 -4.87 3.38 -4.94
C GLN A 13 -6.22 3.44 -4.22
N ALA A 14 -6.79 2.27 -3.89
CA ALA A 14 -8.03 2.15 -3.13
C ALA A 14 -7.91 2.82 -1.75
N THR A 15 -6.87 2.50 -0.99
CA THR A 15 -6.62 3.13 0.32
C THR A 15 -6.49 4.65 0.21
N ILE A 16 -5.76 5.17 -0.78
CA ILE A 16 -5.66 6.62 -1.02
C ILE A 16 -7.02 7.25 -1.35
N ASN A 17 -7.85 6.59 -2.16
CA ASN A 17 -9.20 7.06 -2.46
C ASN A 17 -10.06 7.11 -1.19
N LEU A 18 -10.04 6.06 -0.38
CA LEU A 18 -10.78 5.99 0.88
C LEU A 18 -10.34 7.10 1.87
N ILE A 19 -9.04 7.36 1.99
CA ILE A 19 -8.50 8.46 2.81
C ILE A 19 -9.01 9.82 2.32
N LYS A 20 -9.02 10.05 1.00
CA LYS A 20 -9.51 11.31 0.44
C LYS A 20 -11.01 11.49 0.68
N ARG A 21 -11.81 10.42 0.48
CA ARG A 21 -13.26 10.44 0.71
C ARG A 21 -13.64 10.63 2.17
N SER A 22 -12.83 10.11 3.10
CA SER A 22 -13.07 10.30 4.55
C SER A 22 -12.70 11.70 5.05
N GLY A 23 -12.13 12.57 4.20
CA GLY A 23 -11.69 13.90 4.56
C GLY A 23 -10.37 13.95 5.34
N ASN A 24 -9.74 12.79 5.63
CA ASN A 24 -8.50 12.69 6.40
C ASN A 24 -7.24 12.79 5.51
N SER A 25 -7.20 13.71 4.55
CA SER A 25 -6.04 13.84 3.65
C SER A 25 -4.75 14.24 4.38
N ALA A 26 -4.85 14.77 5.61
CA ALA A 26 -3.71 15.13 6.44
C ALA A 26 -2.80 13.93 6.78
N ILE A 27 -3.35 12.71 6.87
CA ILE A 27 -2.58 11.50 7.17
C ILE A 27 -1.56 11.18 6.07
N ILE A 28 -1.82 11.56 4.82
CA ILE A 28 -0.89 11.36 3.69
C ILE A 28 0.37 12.20 3.91
N GLU A 29 0.21 13.45 4.35
CA GLU A 29 1.33 14.34 4.67
C GLU A 29 2.08 13.92 5.93
N GLU A 30 1.36 13.39 6.91
CA GLU A 30 1.94 12.83 8.11
C GLU A 30 2.84 11.63 7.79
N VAL A 31 2.31 10.66 7.05
CA VAL A 31 3.07 9.48 6.60
C VAL A 31 4.27 9.88 5.75
N TYR A 32 4.17 10.94 4.95
CA TYR A 32 5.31 11.44 4.16
C TYR A 32 6.43 11.99 5.05
N ARG A 33 6.09 12.76 6.09
CA ARG A 33 7.06 13.23 7.09
C ARG A 33 7.66 12.06 7.88
N ASP A 34 6.83 11.10 8.26
CA ASP A 34 7.26 9.89 8.98
C ASP A 34 8.25 9.10 8.12
N CYS A 35 7.95 8.85 6.83
CA CYS A 35 8.87 8.21 5.89
C CYS A 35 10.21 8.94 5.81
N LYS A 36 10.22 10.27 5.70
CA LYS A 36 11.46 11.06 5.71
C LYS A 36 12.28 10.87 6.97
N ALA A 37 11.62 10.83 8.13
CA ALA A 37 12.29 10.62 9.42
C ALA A 37 12.87 9.20 9.53
N GLU A 38 12.13 8.18 9.08
CA GLU A 38 12.62 6.80 9.03
C GLU A 38 13.85 6.67 8.13
N MET A 39 13.89 7.36 7.00
CA MET A 39 15.04 7.32 6.08
C MET A 39 16.33 7.94 6.64
N GLN A 40 16.26 8.67 7.76
CA GLN A 40 17.46 9.14 8.49
C GLN A 40 18.02 8.11 9.47
N LYS A 41 17.28 7.03 9.75
CA LYS A 41 17.70 5.97 10.67
C LYS A 41 18.49 4.89 9.92
N PRO A 42 19.39 4.16 10.61
CA PRO A 42 19.97 2.94 10.06
C PRO A 42 18.86 1.96 9.61
N SER A 43 19.03 1.30 8.47
CA SER A 43 18.00 0.42 7.87
C SER A 43 17.40 -0.61 8.84
N LYS A 44 18.22 -1.13 9.77
CA LYS A 44 17.79 -2.08 10.82
C LYS A 44 16.81 -1.49 11.86
N ASP A 45 16.77 -0.18 12.00
CA ASP A 45 15.99 0.56 13.01
C ASP A 45 14.80 1.29 12.36
N GLN A 46 14.63 1.16 11.03
CA GLN A 46 13.51 1.75 10.30
C GLN A 46 12.23 0.95 10.55
N ILE A 47 11.11 1.68 10.61
CA ILE A 47 9.77 1.09 10.55
C ILE A 47 9.08 1.46 9.25
N ASN A 48 8.09 0.66 8.83
CA ASN A 48 7.30 0.99 7.65
C ASN A 48 6.20 2.00 8.01
N ALA A 49 6.44 3.28 7.75
CA ALA A 49 5.47 4.33 8.02
C ALA A 49 4.23 4.24 7.11
N VAL A 50 4.34 3.60 5.95
CA VAL A 50 3.26 3.46 4.96
C VAL A 50 2.10 2.62 5.51
N GLN A 51 2.36 1.70 6.44
CA GLN A 51 1.31 0.88 7.09
C GLN A 51 0.21 1.72 7.73
N LYS A 52 0.55 2.92 8.21
CA LYS A 52 -0.39 3.86 8.86
C LYS A 52 -1.53 4.31 7.94
N LEU A 53 -1.34 4.26 6.62
CA LEU A 53 -2.41 4.57 5.65
C LEU A 53 -3.54 3.53 5.69
N TYR A 54 -3.21 2.29 6.01
CA TYR A 54 -4.14 1.16 5.98
C TYR A 54 -4.89 1.00 7.31
N ALA A 55 -4.34 1.50 8.42
CA ALA A 55 -4.86 1.29 9.78
C ALA A 55 -6.32 1.77 10.01
N GLY A 56 -6.83 2.67 9.17
CA GLY A 56 -8.19 3.19 9.26
C GLY A 56 -9.26 2.38 8.51
N PHE A 57 -8.88 1.32 7.81
CA PHE A 57 -9.79 0.58 6.92
C PHE A 57 -9.68 -0.94 7.13
N THR A 58 -10.80 -1.63 6.99
CA THR A 58 -10.83 -3.09 6.95
C THR A 58 -10.48 -3.61 5.55
N ASN A 59 -10.10 -4.88 5.47
CA ASN A 59 -9.82 -5.54 4.20
C ASN A 59 -11.04 -5.50 3.27
N GLU A 60 -12.25 -5.63 3.81
CA GLU A 60 -13.51 -5.57 3.07
C GLU A 60 -13.77 -4.19 2.48
N GLN A 61 -13.44 -3.12 3.23
CA GLN A 61 -13.58 -1.74 2.73
C GLN A 61 -12.62 -1.47 1.58
N ILE A 62 -11.37 -1.92 1.70
CA ILE A 62 -10.38 -1.81 0.62
C ILE A 62 -10.83 -2.64 -0.58
N SER A 63 -11.34 -3.86 -0.36
CA SER A 63 -11.80 -4.72 -1.45
C SER A 63 -13.01 -4.14 -2.19
N ALA A 64 -13.97 -3.57 -1.46
CA ALA A 64 -15.13 -2.89 -2.04
C ALA A 64 -14.71 -1.67 -2.87
N GLU A 65 -13.71 -0.91 -2.40
CA GLU A 65 -13.14 0.20 -3.17
C GLU A 65 -12.43 -0.30 -4.43
N ILE A 66 -11.68 -1.40 -4.36
CA ILE A 66 -11.05 -2.02 -5.54
C ILE A 66 -12.13 -2.44 -6.55
N ALA A 67 -13.22 -3.04 -6.09
CA ALA A 67 -14.35 -3.42 -6.94
C ALA A 67 -14.95 -2.22 -7.69
N GLN A 68 -15.02 -1.04 -7.05
CA GLN A 68 -15.41 0.19 -7.71
C GLN A 68 -14.39 0.64 -8.77
N ILE A 69 -13.09 0.55 -8.48
CA ILE A 69 -12.04 0.97 -9.42
C ILE A 69 -11.99 0.06 -10.66
N VAL A 70 -12.26 -1.23 -10.51
CA VAL A 70 -12.23 -2.21 -11.61
C VAL A 70 -13.61 -2.46 -12.22
N TYR A 71 -14.64 -1.72 -11.78
CA TYR A 71 -15.99 -1.84 -12.32
C TYR A 71 -15.96 -1.53 -13.83
N PRO A 72 -16.55 -2.39 -14.67
CA PRO A 72 -16.53 -2.17 -16.10
C PRO A 72 -17.42 -0.97 -16.47
N GLU A 73 -16.80 0.08 -16.99
CA GLU A 73 -17.50 1.24 -17.55
C GLU A 73 -17.83 0.98 -19.04
N ASP A 74 -18.78 1.74 -19.58
CA ASP A 74 -19.14 1.75 -21.00
C ASP A 74 -19.63 0.42 -21.61
N ILE A 75 -20.24 -0.45 -20.79
CA ILE A 75 -20.90 -1.69 -21.26
C ILE A 75 -22.35 -1.80 -20.76
N ASP A 76 -23.18 -2.54 -21.51
CA ASP A 76 -24.57 -2.87 -21.15
C ASP A 76 -24.62 -4.06 -20.17
N TRP A 77 -23.92 -3.92 -19.05
CA TRP A 77 -23.94 -4.86 -17.93
C TRP A 77 -24.09 -4.08 -16.63
N HIS A 78 -25.03 -4.54 -15.79
CA HIS A 78 -25.40 -3.84 -14.54
C HIS A 78 -25.33 -4.77 -13.33
N GLY A 79 -24.49 -5.81 -13.40
CA GLY A 79 -24.27 -6.68 -12.26
C GLY A 79 -23.40 -6.02 -11.19
N GLU A 80 -23.25 -6.73 -10.07
CA GLU A 80 -22.36 -6.34 -8.98
C GLU A 80 -20.97 -6.95 -9.20
N VAL A 81 -19.93 -6.15 -8.98
CA VAL A 81 -18.55 -6.63 -8.92
C VAL A 81 -18.18 -6.79 -7.47
N GLU A 82 -17.74 -7.99 -7.10
CA GLU A 82 -17.10 -8.24 -5.82
C GLU A 82 -15.68 -8.74 -6.07
N VAL A 83 -14.72 -8.13 -5.38
CA VAL A 83 -13.35 -8.64 -5.33
C VAL A 83 -13.19 -9.34 -3.99
N ILE A 84 -12.80 -10.61 -4.03
CA ILE A 84 -12.64 -11.43 -2.83
C ILE A 84 -11.17 -11.81 -2.71
N TYR A 85 -10.56 -11.45 -1.60
CA TYR A 85 -9.20 -11.82 -1.26
C TYR A 85 -9.19 -12.92 -0.19
N GLN A 86 -8.15 -13.75 -0.20
CA GLN A 86 -7.88 -14.62 0.94
C GLN A 86 -7.55 -13.76 2.17
N THR A 87 -8.07 -14.13 3.33
CA THR A 87 -7.77 -13.40 4.57
C THR A 87 -6.28 -13.49 4.90
N VAL A 88 -5.77 -12.48 5.61
CA VAL A 88 -4.36 -12.43 6.04
C VAL A 88 -4.03 -13.63 6.94
N GLU A 89 -4.97 -14.01 7.81
CA GLU A 89 -4.84 -15.17 8.69
C GLU A 89 -4.68 -16.45 7.87
N ASN A 90 -5.57 -16.69 6.89
CA ASN A 90 -5.49 -17.86 6.03
C ASN A 90 -4.24 -17.87 5.15
N LEU A 91 -3.74 -16.70 4.74
CA LEU A 91 -2.48 -16.56 4.03
C LEU A 91 -1.31 -17.07 4.89
N HIS A 92 -1.22 -16.61 6.14
CA HIS A 92 -0.16 -17.04 7.06
C HIS A 92 -0.25 -18.54 7.38
N GLU A 93 -1.46 -19.08 7.61
CA GLU A 93 -1.69 -20.52 7.79
C GLU A 93 -1.25 -21.32 6.57
N SER A 94 -1.53 -20.83 5.36
CA SER A 94 -1.22 -21.53 4.11
C SER A 94 0.29 -21.60 3.83
N ILE A 95 1.05 -20.56 4.21
CA ILE A 95 2.48 -20.44 3.90
C ILE A 95 3.34 -21.20 4.92
N ASN A 96 2.85 -21.46 6.14
CA ASN A 96 3.62 -22.13 7.21
C ASN A 96 5.00 -21.50 7.48
N ALA A 97 5.15 -20.19 7.25
CA ALA A 97 6.37 -19.45 7.54
C ALA A 97 6.06 -18.32 8.53
N ALA A 98 6.57 -18.47 9.75
CA ALA A 98 6.33 -17.56 10.88
C ALA A 98 6.74 -16.09 10.62
N GLU A 99 7.55 -15.83 9.59
CA GLU A 99 8.06 -14.50 9.22
C GLU A 99 7.59 -14.02 7.83
N SER A 100 6.50 -14.61 7.31
CA SER A 100 5.93 -14.17 6.03
C SER A 100 5.29 -12.78 6.19
N GLY A 101 5.60 -11.87 5.27
CA GLY A 101 4.93 -10.57 5.19
C GLY A 101 3.63 -10.66 4.38
N ASP A 102 2.66 -9.85 4.75
CA ASP A 102 1.31 -9.74 4.17
C ASP A 102 1.09 -8.38 3.49
N TRP A 103 2.17 -7.88 2.91
CA TRP A 103 2.33 -6.50 2.45
C TRP A 103 1.19 -5.96 1.59
N TYR A 104 0.63 -6.78 0.70
CA TYR A 104 -0.30 -6.31 -0.32
C TYR A 104 -1.57 -5.68 0.27
N PHE A 105 -1.97 -6.15 1.46
CA PHE A 105 -3.16 -5.66 2.17
C PHE A 105 -2.83 -4.76 3.35
N THR A 106 -1.73 -5.04 4.08
CA THR A 106 -1.43 -4.36 5.35
C THR A 106 -0.23 -3.42 5.28
N GLY A 107 0.50 -3.43 4.16
CA GLY A 107 1.79 -2.76 4.04
C GLY A 107 2.92 -3.48 4.79
N ASN A 108 2.71 -4.63 5.43
CA ASN A 108 3.75 -5.31 6.18
C ASN A 108 4.87 -5.91 5.31
N TYR A 109 6.04 -5.29 5.39
CA TYR A 109 7.31 -5.76 4.85
C TYR A 109 8.25 -6.08 6.00
N PRO A 110 8.37 -7.34 6.45
CA PRO A 110 9.09 -7.67 7.69
C PRO A 110 10.63 -7.69 7.51
N THR A 111 11.18 -7.10 6.44
CA THR A 111 12.62 -7.06 6.18
C THR A 111 13.12 -5.63 6.11
N ALA A 112 14.32 -5.36 6.66
CA ALA A 112 14.91 -4.03 6.67
C ALA A 112 14.98 -3.39 5.26
N GLY A 113 15.41 -4.17 4.25
CA GLY A 113 15.42 -3.71 2.86
C GLY A 113 14.02 -3.42 2.30
N GLY A 114 13.04 -4.27 2.61
CA GLY A 114 11.65 -4.06 2.22
C GLY A 114 11.04 -2.80 2.83
N ILE A 115 11.33 -2.53 4.11
CA ILE A 115 10.91 -1.31 4.81
C ILE A 115 11.49 -0.07 4.13
N SER A 116 12.80 -0.06 3.86
CA SER A 116 13.46 1.06 3.19
C SER A 116 12.87 1.33 1.80
N VAL A 117 12.58 0.26 1.02
CA VAL A 117 11.95 0.38 -0.30
C VAL A 117 10.52 0.93 -0.19
N ALA A 118 9.72 0.46 0.77
CA ALA A 118 8.34 0.93 0.95
C ALA A 118 8.28 2.43 1.30
N ASN A 119 9.11 2.87 2.26
CA ASN A 119 9.20 4.28 2.64
C ASN A 119 9.66 5.15 1.46
N GLN A 120 10.69 4.70 0.71
CA GLN A 120 11.18 5.43 -0.46
C GLN A 120 10.14 5.52 -1.58
N ALA A 121 9.49 4.41 -1.92
CA ALA A 121 8.46 4.37 -2.96
C ALA A 121 7.28 5.29 -2.63
N PHE A 122 6.91 5.41 -1.36
CA PHE A 122 5.86 6.35 -0.94
C PHE A 122 6.28 7.81 -1.10
N MET A 123 7.52 8.14 -0.72
CA MET A 123 8.05 9.48 -0.95
C MET A 123 8.09 9.83 -2.44
N ASP A 124 8.55 8.92 -3.28
CA ASP A 124 8.62 9.14 -4.74
C ASP A 124 7.24 9.31 -5.36
N TRP A 125 6.27 8.47 -4.97
CA TRP A 125 4.87 8.63 -5.36
C TRP A 125 4.32 10.01 -4.94
N ARG A 126 4.57 10.43 -3.69
CA ARG A 126 4.08 11.71 -3.16
C ARG A 126 4.70 12.91 -3.87
N GLU A 127 5.95 12.79 -4.30
CA GLU A 127 6.70 13.82 -5.05
C GLU A 127 6.37 13.83 -6.55
N GLY A 128 5.52 12.89 -7.02
CA GLY A 128 5.15 12.79 -8.43
C GLY A 128 6.28 12.29 -9.31
N LYS A 129 7.30 11.63 -8.74
CA LYS A 129 8.35 10.99 -9.52
C LYS A 129 7.79 9.72 -10.17
N SER A 130 7.98 9.60 -11.48
CA SER A 130 7.63 8.41 -12.25
C SER A 130 8.89 7.62 -12.60
N GLY A 131 8.81 6.29 -12.55
CA GLY A 131 9.96 5.39 -12.73
C GLY A 131 10.32 4.67 -11.44
N ARG A 132 11.17 3.64 -11.53
CA ARG A 132 11.53 2.82 -10.38
C ARG A 132 12.44 3.61 -9.42
N SER A 133 12.09 3.70 -8.15
CA SER A 133 12.86 4.36 -7.07
C SER A 133 14.35 4.03 -7.05
N TYR A 134 14.74 2.79 -7.40
CA TYR A 134 16.15 2.37 -7.47
C TYR A 134 16.84 2.69 -8.80
N ASP A 135 16.09 3.02 -9.86
CA ASP A 135 16.66 3.47 -11.15
C ASP A 135 16.94 4.99 -11.16
N LEU A 136 16.46 5.71 -10.15
CA LEU A 136 16.68 7.16 -9.97
C LEU A 136 18.00 7.48 -9.24
N ALA A 137 18.77 6.45 -8.86
CA ALA A 137 20.07 6.56 -8.23
C ALA A 137 21.19 6.21 -9.23
N LEU A 138 21.47 7.12 -10.17
CA LEU A 138 22.73 7.20 -10.93
C LEU A 138 23.14 8.66 -11.12
#